data_AF-A0A955U7D3-F1
#
_entry.id   AF-A0A955U7D3-F1
#
_cell.length_a   1.000
_cell.length_b   1.000
_cell.length_c   1.000
_cell.angle_alpha   90.00
_cell.angle_beta   90.00
_cell.angle_gamma   90.00
#
_symmetry.space_group_name_H-M   'P 1'
#
loop_
_entity.id
_entity.type
_entity.pdbx_description
1 polymer ?
#
loop_
_entity_poly.entity_id
_entity_poly.type
_entity_poly.pdbx_seq_one_letter_code
_entity_poly.pdbx_strand_id
1 'polypeptide(L)'
;RARVADPAATPLPAGDVRTDEHLTLIVPDGDPQIALYPGGGSSVRVERFLVVPPSDVDRAWPLDAPPESSVRVQTEPAGAAEVASDPTRHWLRVAASDAPARVTLSWEQPDAPTFGERDPDVGELVVSVDHGEIGWDGDAWVLTKVNGRAVMPDRAALVRALDRRFRYAAIPEPGAPVELRGRAPDWDLAADLRPTLLERAPVGTWPADPLFPRRLHKARKTGALTPLEAALTLWLYATQLKLEASWALVRPASRGPGHLASPAGFDHPLVRVTVDGEVRWIDPACTVCAPFEVHPDLEDADAIGPDLTRTGPSTAGVLRVSVDDDRVTWHAEGPPALLARLRLQDLPAEERGRALAAMVAGADATLVSLEGLETAGAPIDVVARRGAGPIPDPTTLPTPGVDGSAWLPWVGVRELHGAAGGPHGTRETEAATLEREEDGTARLTVRQRLLSADQLAVLDAPWAPPPEEPVSRPGDAPDQP
;
A
#
# COMPACT_ATOMS: atom_id res chain seq x y z
N ARG A 1 21.67 -53.92 -9.99
CA ARG A 1 21.74 -52.58 -9.37
C ARG A 1 21.54 -51.56 -10.48
N ALA A 2 20.27 -51.22 -10.77
CA ALA A 2 19.94 -50.28 -11.83
C ALA A 2 20.29 -48.86 -11.38
N ARG A 3 20.91 -48.09 -12.27
CA ARG A 3 21.25 -46.68 -12.05
C ARG A 3 19.95 -45.89 -12.04
N VAL A 4 19.65 -45.21 -10.93
CA VAL A 4 18.58 -44.21 -10.85
C VAL A 4 19.12 -42.95 -11.52
N ALA A 5 18.52 -42.53 -12.63
CA ALA A 5 18.81 -41.26 -13.27
C ALA A 5 18.29 -40.11 -12.38
N ASP A 6 18.98 -38.97 -12.43
CA ASP A 6 18.60 -37.75 -11.71
C ASP A 6 17.18 -37.32 -12.15
N PRO A 7 16.20 -37.19 -11.24
CA PRO A 7 14.81 -36.87 -11.57
C PRO A 7 14.62 -35.48 -12.23
N ALA A 8 15.67 -34.68 -12.36
CA ALA A 8 15.64 -33.38 -13.02
C ALA A 8 15.83 -33.42 -14.56
N ALA A 9 16.11 -34.58 -15.17
CA ALA A 9 16.70 -34.59 -16.52
C ALA A 9 15.74 -34.69 -17.72
N THR A 10 14.43 -34.87 -17.54
CA THR A 10 13.52 -34.93 -18.69
C THR A 10 12.16 -34.27 -18.38
N PRO A 11 12.00 -32.97 -18.65
CA PRO A 11 10.65 -32.40 -18.75
C PRO A 11 9.87 -33.14 -19.84
N LEU A 12 8.58 -33.37 -19.60
CA LEU A 12 7.65 -33.90 -20.59
C LEU A 12 7.73 -33.04 -21.87
N PRO A 13 7.76 -33.61 -23.09
CA PRO A 13 7.62 -32.81 -24.29
C PRO A 13 6.27 -32.09 -24.21
N ALA A 14 6.32 -30.76 -24.25
CA ALA A 14 5.12 -29.92 -24.31
C ALA A 14 4.27 -30.37 -25.51
N GLY A 15 3.03 -30.80 -25.26
CA GLY A 15 2.09 -31.21 -26.30
C GLY A 15 1.38 -32.56 -26.09
N ASP A 16 1.94 -33.47 -25.29
CA ASP A 16 1.40 -34.84 -25.17
C ASP A 16 0.53 -35.09 -23.91
N VAL A 17 0.57 -34.19 -22.93
CA VAL A 17 -0.25 -34.27 -21.70
C VAL A 17 -1.43 -33.32 -21.83
N ARG A 18 -2.64 -33.86 -21.70
CA ARG A 18 -3.84 -33.02 -21.60
C ARG A 18 -4.00 -32.57 -20.16
N THR A 19 -4.04 -31.26 -19.96
CA THR A 19 -4.25 -30.63 -18.66
C THR A 19 -5.61 -29.94 -18.67
N ASP A 20 -6.39 -30.15 -17.62
CA ASP A 20 -7.57 -29.37 -17.26
C ASP A 20 -7.36 -28.85 -15.84
N GLU A 21 -7.67 -27.59 -15.57
CA GLU A 21 -7.47 -26.97 -14.27
C GLU A 21 -8.78 -26.32 -13.81
N HIS A 22 -9.25 -26.73 -12.65
CA HIS A 22 -10.43 -26.19 -12.00
C HIS A 22 -9.99 -25.40 -10.78
N LEU A 23 -10.53 -24.20 -10.64
CA LEU A 23 -10.32 -23.36 -9.46
C LEU A 23 -11.63 -23.25 -8.70
N THR A 24 -11.62 -23.68 -7.44
CA THR A 24 -12.71 -23.43 -6.51
C THR A 24 -12.30 -22.32 -5.55
N LEU A 25 -12.98 -21.17 -5.63
CA LEU A 25 -12.83 -20.13 -4.62
C LEU A 25 -13.46 -20.60 -3.30
N ILE A 26 -12.70 -20.56 -2.21
CA ILE A 26 -13.16 -20.85 -0.85
C ILE A 26 -13.26 -19.52 -0.10
N VAL A 27 -14.50 -19.08 0.13
CA VAL A 27 -14.80 -17.89 0.93
C VAL A 27 -15.21 -18.36 2.33
N PRO A 28 -14.51 -17.95 3.41
CA PRO A 28 -14.91 -18.31 4.77
C PRO A 28 -16.29 -17.71 5.12
N ASP A 29 -17.04 -18.41 5.97
CA ASP A 29 -18.34 -17.95 6.47
C ASP A 29 -18.18 -16.59 7.19
N GLY A 30 -18.88 -15.55 6.73
CA GLY A 30 -18.73 -14.21 7.28
C GLY A 30 -19.24 -13.09 6.37
N ASP A 31 -18.59 -11.92 6.47
CA ASP A 31 -18.96 -10.67 5.81
C ASP A 31 -19.36 -10.87 4.32
N PRO A 32 -20.60 -10.51 3.92
CA PRO A 32 -21.05 -10.57 2.53
C PRO A 32 -20.16 -9.84 1.53
N GLN A 33 -19.29 -8.92 1.98
CA GLN A 33 -18.34 -8.20 1.16
C GLN A 33 -17.14 -9.05 0.71
N ILE A 34 -16.73 -10.06 1.50
CA ILE A 34 -15.68 -11.02 1.12
C ILE A 34 -16.17 -11.88 -0.06
N ALA A 35 -17.48 -12.15 -0.12
CA ALA A 35 -18.12 -12.81 -1.26
C ALA A 35 -18.24 -11.92 -2.51
N LEU A 36 -18.07 -10.59 -2.38
CA LEU A 36 -18.12 -9.63 -3.49
C LEU A 36 -16.72 -9.27 -4.02
N TYR A 37 -15.68 -9.40 -3.18
CA TYR A 37 -14.30 -9.01 -3.49
C TYR A 37 -13.29 -9.95 -2.82
N PRO A 38 -13.10 -11.19 -3.31
CA PRO A 38 -12.11 -12.10 -2.75
C PRO A 38 -10.70 -11.58 -3.05
N GLY A 39 -10.01 -11.12 -2.01
CA GLY A 39 -8.64 -10.61 -2.12
C GLY A 39 -7.94 -10.41 -0.77
N GLY A 40 -8.62 -10.76 0.34
CA GLY A 40 -8.03 -10.80 1.67
C GLY A 40 -8.79 -11.80 2.54
N GLY A 41 -8.14 -12.92 2.89
CA GLY A 41 -8.71 -13.97 3.74
C GLY A 41 -9.56 -15.03 3.03
N SER A 42 -9.70 -14.98 1.70
CA SER A 42 -10.23 -16.09 0.89
C SER A 42 -9.09 -16.96 0.38
N SER A 43 -9.29 -18.27 0.31
CA SER A 43 -8.34 -19.20 -0.32
C SER A 43 -8.89 -19.70 -1.65
N VAL A 44 -8.01 -20.20 -2.52
CA VAL A 44 -8.41 -20.91 -3.73
C VAL A 44 -7.96 -22.35 -3.63
N ARG A 45 -8.88 -23.29 -3.84
CA ARG A 45 -8.54 -24.69 -4.07
C ARG A 45 -8.33 -24.91 -5.55
N VAL A 46 -7.12 -25.27 -5.91
CA VAL A 46 -6.73 -25.65 -7.26
C VAL A 46 -6.92 -27.16 -7.41
N GLU A 47 -7.58 -27.59 -8.48
CA GLU A 47 -7.71 -28.98 -8.88
C GLU A 47 -7.20 -29.14 -10.31
N ARG A 48 -6.09 -29.86 -10.51
CA ARG A 48 -5.55 -30.15 -11.85
C ARG A 48 -5.82 -31.59 -12.23
N PHE A 49 -6.35 -31.79 -13.44
CA PHE A 49 -6.57 -33.08 -14.06
C PHE A 49 -5.58 -33.25 -15.21
N LEU A 50 -4.72 -34.24 -15.10
CA LEU A 50 -3.70 -34.56 -16.09
C LEU A 50 -4.02 -35.91 -16.72
N VAL A 51 -3.97 -35.98 -18.05
CA VAL A 51 -3.95 -37.25 -18.79
C VAL A 51 -2.56 -37.43 -19.37
N VAL A 52 -1.77 -38.28 -18.72
CA VAL A 52 -0.39 -38.58 -19.11
C VAL A 52 -0.40 -39.81 -20.01
N PRO A 53 0.20 -39.74 -21.21
CA PRO A 53 0.24 -40.89 -22.12
C PRO A 53 1.19 -41.99 -21.59
N PRO A 54 1.07 -43.22 -22.11
CA PRO A 54 2.00 -44.30 -21.80
C PRO A 54 3.47 -43.89 -21.99
N SER A 55 4.35 -44.43 -21.15
CA SER A 55 5.80 -44.24 -21.21
C SER A 55 6.54 -45.42 -20.61
N ASP A 56 7.67 -45.79 -21.19
CA ASP A 56 8.60 -46.80 -20.66
C ASP A 56 9.60 -46.25 -19.62
N VAL A 57 9.45 -44.98 -19.23
CA VAL A 57 10.33 -44.28 -18.29
C VAL A 57 9.52 -43.48 -17.29
N ASP A 58 10.05 -43.37 -16.07
CA ASP A 58 9.49 -42.50 -15.03
C ASP A 58 9.63 -41.03 -15.45
N ARG A 59 8.61 -40.23 -15.13
CA ARG A 59 8.55 -38.81 -15.47
C ARG A 59 8.34 -37.98 -14.20
N ALA A 60 8.91 -36.78 -14.16
CA ALA A 60 8.73 -35.84 -13.05
C ALA A 60 8.30 -34.46 -13.57
N TRP A 61 7.44 -33.77 -12.83
CA TRP A 61 6.84 -32.50 -13.22
C TRP A 61 6.77 -31.52 -12.03
N PRO A 62 7.32 -30.30 -12.13
CA PRO A 62 7.20 -29.28 -11.08
C PRO A 62 5.76 -28.82 -10.91
N LEU A 63 5.29 -28.72 -9.68
CA LEU A 63 3.97 -28.18 -9.37
C LEU A 63 4.10 -26.73 -8.91
N ASP A 64 3.17 -25.88 -9.35
CA ASP A 64 3.07 -24.47 -8.94
C ASP A 64 2.37 -24.30 -7.57
N ALA A 65 2.30 -25.37 -6.79
CA ALA A 65 1.80 -25.31 -5.43
C ALA A 65 2.84 -24.61 -4.53
N PRO A 66 2.44 -23.66 -3.68
CA PRO A 66 3.33 -23.07 -2.68
C PRO A 66 4.00 -24.17 -1.82
N PRO A 67 5.27 -24.02 -1.42
CA PRO A 67 6.00 -25.05 -0.67
C PRO A 67 5.33 -25.48 0.64
N GLU A 68 4.51 -24.62 1.22
CA GLU A 68 3.74 -24.84 2.44
C GLU A 68 2.39 -25.54 2.21
N SER A 69 1.95 -25.69 0.96
CA SER A 69 0.65 -26.27 0.63
C SER A 69 0.66 -27.80 0.75
N SER A 70 -0.44 -28.36 1.27
CA SER A 70 -0.64 -29.81 1.28
C SER A 70 -1.25 -30.28 -0.04
N VAL A 71 -0.40 -30.76 -0.96
CA VAL A 71 -0.83 -31.31 -2.26
C VAL A 71 -1.37 -32.73 -2.11
N ARG A 72 -2.60 -32.95 -2.53
CA ARG A 72 -3.26 -34.27 -2.62
C ARG A 72 -3.17 -34.79 -4.04
N VAL A 73 -2.93 -36.10 -4.20
CA VAL A 73 -2.89 -36.78 -5.49
C VAL A 73 -3.80 -38.00 -5.51
N GLN A 74 -4.56 -38.16 -6.58
CA GLN A 74 -5.35 -39.34 -6.89
C GLN A 74 -5.02 -39.79 -8.32
N THR A 75 -4.93 -41.10 -8.54
CA THR A 75 -4.50 -41.62 -9.85
C THR A 75 -5.35 -42.79 -10.32
N GLU A 76 -5.52 -42.89 -11.64
CA GLU A 76 -6.07 -44.05 -12.33
C GLU A 76 -5.04 -44.49 -13.40
N PRO A 77 -4.46 -45.71 -13.30
CA PRO A 77 -4.63 -46.68 -12.22
C PRO A 77 -4.05 -46.20 -10.87
N ALA A 78 -4.51 -46.80 -9.77
CA ALA A 78 -4.07 -46.42 -8.43
C ALA A 78 -2.56 -46.63 -8.26
N GLY A 79 -1.86 -45.63 -7.74
CA GLY A 79 -0.40 -45.65 -7.55
C GLY A 79 0.42 -45.35 -8.80
N ALA A 80 -0.21 -44.89 -9.90
CA ALA A 80 0.49 -44.50 -11.12
C ALA A 80 1.37 -43.24 -10.94
N ALA A 81 1.09 -42.43 -9.93
CA ALA A 81 1.85 -41.22 -9.63
C ALA A 81 1.88 -40.91 -8.12
N GLU A 82 2.91 -40.21 -7.70
CA GLU A 82 3.11 -39.72 -6.33
C GLU A 82 3.58 -38.26 -6.33
N VAL A 83 3.32 -37.54 -5.23
CA VAL A 83 3.87 -36.19 -5.04
C VAL A 83 5.10 -36.29 -4.15
N ALA A 84 6.24 -35.84 -4.68
CA ALA A 84 7.46 -35.63 -3.93
C ALA A 84 7.61 -34.15 -3.59
N SER A 85 8.10 -33.82 -2.39
CA SER A 85 8.25 -32.43 -1.94
C SER A 85 9.62 -32.23 -1.31
N ASP A 86 10.18 -31.04 -1.51
CA ASP A 86 11.32 -30.52 -0.76
C ASP A 86 10.93 -29.17 -0.12
N PRO A 87 11.75 -28.55 0.74
CA PRO A 87 11.39 -27.28 1.41
C PRO A 87 11.13 -26.10 0.46
N THR A 88 11.41 -26.23 -0.83
CA THR A 88 11.34 -25.15 -1.82
C THR A 88 10.32 -25.40 -2.92
N ARG A 89 9.77 -26.62 -3.09
CA ARG A 89 8.86 -26.97 -4.19
C ARG A 89 8.24 -28.36 -4.07
N HIS A 90 7.17 -28.57 -4.84
CA HIS A 90 6.52 -29.87 -5.05
C HIS A 90 6.75 -30.40 -6.48
N TRP A 91 6.72 -31.71 -6.61
CA TRP A 91 6.88 -32.43 -7.87
C TRP A 91 5.90 -33.58 -7.98
N LEU A 92 5.23 -33.72 -9.12
CA LEU A 92 4.51 -34.93 -9.47
C LEU A 92 5.48 -35.91 -10.14
N ARG A 93 5.57 -37.13 -9.63
CA ARG A 93 6.28 -38.25 -10.25
C ARG A 93 5.29 -39.26 -10.80
N VAL A 94 5.37 -39.57 -12.09
CA VAL A 94 4.52 -40.55 -12.77
C VAL A 94 5.41 -41.73 -13.16
N ALA A 95 5.05 -42.93 -12.72
CA ALA A 95 5.81 -44.14 -13.01
C ALA A 95 5.68 -44.56 -14.48
N ALA A 96 6.68 -45.26 -15.00
CA ALA A 96 6.61 -45.92 -16.29
C ALA A 96 5.35 -46.82 -16.38
N SER A 97 4.59 -46.73 -17.47
CA SER A 97 3.37 -47.49 -17.71
C SER A 97 3.07 -47.66 -19.19
N ASP A 98 2.57 -48.83 -19.56
CA ASP A 98 2.10 -49.14 -20.93
C ASP A 98 0.66 -48.62 -21.19
N ALA A 99 0.02 -47.98 -20.21
CA ALA A 99 -1.31 -47.40 -20.31
C ALA A 99 -1.30 -45.91 -19.90
N PRO A 100 -2.25 -45.08 -20.41
CA PRO A 100 -2.36 -43.70 -19.98
C PRO A 100 -2.68 -43.63 -18.48
N ALA A 101 -2.08 -42.67 -17.77
CA ALA A 101 -2.38 -42.37 -16.38
C ALA A 101 -3.25 -41.11 -16.30
N ARG A 102 -4.36 -41.19 -15.58
CA ARG A 102 -5.12 -39.99 -15.16
C ARG A 102 -4.68 -39.60 -13.77
N VAL A 103 -4.28 -38.36 -13.60
CA VAL A 103 -3.82 -37.82 -12.32
C VAL A 103 -4.71 -36.64 -11.95
N THR A 104 -5.29 -36.67 -10.77
CA THR A 104 -5.97 -35.52 -10.16
C THR A 104 -5.10 -35.00 -9.02
N LEU A 105 -4.70 -33.74 -9.12
CA LEU A 105 -3.95 -33.02 -8.09
C LEU A 105 -4.88 -32.01 -7.46
N SER A 106 -4.80 -31.82 -6.14
CA SER A 106 -5.54 -30.78 -5.44
C SER A 106 -4.72 -30.13 -4.34
N TRP A 107 -4.71 -28.81 -4.27
CA TRP A 107 -4.09 -28.05 -3.18
C TRP A 107 -4.83 -26.73 -2.93
N GLU A 108 -4.65 -26.15 -1.75
CA GLU A 108 -5.17 -24.82 -1.42
C GLU A 108 -4.04 -23.79 -1.42
N GLN A 109 -4.33 -22.61 -1.95
CA GLN A 109 -3.45 -21.43 -1.95
C GLN A 109 -4.12 -20.31 -1.15
N PRO A 110 -3.38 -19.61 -0.27
CA PRO A 110 -3.87 -18.40 0.38
C PRO A 110 -4.07 -17.28 -0.65
N ASP A 111 -4.88 -16.29 -0.29
CA ASP A 111 -5.11 -15.07 -1.06
C ASP A 111 -5.52 -15.34 -2.51
N ALA A 112 -6.75 -15.82 -2.68
CA ALA A 112 -7.32 -16.13 -3.99
C ALA A 112 -7.04 -15.00 -5.01
N PRO A 113 -6.56 -15.34 -6.22
CA PRO A 113 -6.20 -14.34 -7.22
C PRO A 113 -7.41 -13.45 -7.51
N THR A 114 -7.19 -12.14 -7.53
CA THR A 114 -8.23 -11.20 -7.92
C THR A 114 -8.50 -11.37 -9.42
N PHE A 115 -9.77 -11.28 -9.83
CA PHE A 115 -10.15 -11.51 -11.23
C PHE A 115 -9.38 -10.56 -12.17
N GLY A 116 -8.43 -11.12 -12.94
CA GLY A 116 -7.58 -10.35 -13.88
C GLY A 116 -6.11 -10.79 -13.94
N GLU A 117 -5.64 -11.63 -13.02
CA GLU A 117 -4.22 -12.02 -12.91
C GLU A 117 -3.95 -13.45 -13.42
N ARG A 118 -4.02 -13.74 -14.74
CA ARG A 118 -3.58 -15.06 -15.27
C ARG A 118 -2.94 -15.05 -16.67
N ASP A 119 -2.08 -16.05 -16.88
CA ASP A 119 -1.23 -16.33 -18.06
C ASP A 119 -2.04 -16.59 -19.35
N PRO A 120 -1.54 -16.25 -20.56
CA PRO A 120 -2.24 -16.37 -21.85
C PRO A 120 -2.59 -17.79 -22.30
N ASP A 121 -2.16 -18.82 -21.57
CA ASP A 121 -2.14 -20.22 -22.03
C ASP A 121 -3.44 -20.99 -21.72
N VAL A 122 -4.44 -20.34 -21.13
CA VAL A 122 -5.73 -20.94 -20.74
C VAL A 122 -6.73 -20.89 -21.90
N GLY A 123 -7.04 -22.06 -22.48
CA GLY A 123 -7.94 -22.17 -23.64
C GLY A 123 -9.44 -21.99 -23.35
N GLU A 124 -9.88 -22.20 -22.11
CA GLU A 124 -11.27 -22.00 -21.66
C GLU A 124 -11.28 -21.81 -20.13
N LEU A 125 -12.03 -20.83 -19.63
CA LEU A 125 -12.19 -20.56 -18.20
C LEU A 125 -13.68 -20.64 -17.83
N VAL A 126 -14.05 -21.61 -17.01
CA VAL A 126 -15.42 -21.76 -16.49
C VAL A 126 -15.44 -21.33 -15.03
N VAL A 127 -15.86 -20.10 -14.77
CA VAL A 127 -16.05 -19.59 -13.40
C VAL A 127 -17.50 -19.84 -12.97
N SER A 128 -17.70 -20.77 -12.04
CA SER A 128 -18.99 -20.98 -11.38
C SER A 128 -18.96 -20.31 -10.01
N VAL A 129 -19.72 -19.22 -9.85
CA VAL A 129 -20.02 -18.62 -8.54
C VAL A 129 -21.46 -18.96 -8.22
N ASP A 130 -21.73 -19.49 -7.03
CA ASP A 130 -23.12 -19.68 -6.59
C ASP A 130 -23.86 -18.33 -6.63
N HIS A 131 -24.93 -18.27 -7.44
CA HIS A 131 -25.70 -17.07 -7.75
C HIS A 131 -24.95 -15.94 -8.48
N GLY A 132 -23.81 -16.22 -9.10
CA GLY A 132 -23.11 -15.29 -9.98
C GLY A 132 -23.48 -15.44 -11.46
N GLU A 133 -23.50 -14.34 -12.20
CA GLU A 133 -23.60 -14.34 -13.67
C GLU A 133 -22.32 -13.74 -14.25
N ILE A 134 -21.72 -14.39 -15.25
CA ILE A 134 -20.54 -13.91 -15.98
C ILE A 134 -20.92 -13.51 -17.40
N GLY A 135 -20.21 -12.52 -17.96
CA GLY A 135 -20.42 -12.02 -19.31
C GLY A 135 -19.09 -11.72 -20.00
N TRP A 136 -19.10 -11.76 -21.33
CA TRP A 136 -17.95 -11.41 -22.18
C TRP A 136 -17.97 -9.92 -22.50
N ASP A 137 -16.90 -9.17 -22.17
CA ASP A 137 -16.77 -7.72 -22.43
C ASP A 137 -15.95 -7.39 -23.70
N GLY A 138 -15.44 -8.42 -24.39
CA GLY A 138 -14.71 -8.27 -25.66
C GLY A 138 -13.27 -8.75 -25.60
N ASP A 139 -12.61 -8.57 -24.46
CA ASP A 139 -11.21 -8.95 -24.19
C ASP A 139 -11.05 -9.86 -22.96
N ALA A 140 -12.00 -9.83 -22.03
CA ALA A 140 -12.03 -10.70 -20.86
C ALA A 140 -13.45 -11.16 -20.48
N TRP A 141 -13.51 -12.25 -19.69
CA TRP A 141 -14.72 -12.68 -18.99
C TRP A 141 -14.84 -11.89 -17.68
N VAL A 142 -15.95 -11.16 -17.50
CA VAL A 142 -16.21 -10.34 -16.31
C VAL A 142 -17.39 -10.89 -15.51
N LEU A 143 -17.32 -10.75 -14.19
CA LEU A 143 -18.46 -10.99 -13.32
C LEU A 143 -19.49 -9.88 -13.57
N THR A 144 -20.69 -10.23 -14.01
CA THR A 144 -21.77 -9.29 -14.34
C THR A 144 -22.84 -9.22 -13.26
N LYS A 145 -23.07 -10.30 -12.49
CA LYS A 145 -23.94 -10.30 -11.31
C LYS A 145 -23.44 -11.22 -10.20
N VAL A 146 -23.82 -10.94 -8.96
CA VAL A 146 -23.72 -11.84 -7.79
C VAL A 146 -24.98 -11.68 -6.94
N ASN A 147 -25.63 -12.78 -6.56
CA ASN A 147 -26.88 -12.76 -5.79
C ASN A 147 -27.98 -11.89 -6.44
N GLY A 148 -28.04 -11.89 -7.79
CA GLY A 148 -28.96 -11.07 -8.57
C GLY A 148 -28.63 -9.56 -8.59
N ARG A 149 -27.46 -9.14 -8.10
CA ARG A 149 -26.99 -7.73 -8.10
C ARG A 149 -25.88 -7.54 -9.12
N ALA A 150 -25.98 -6.51 -9.94
CA ALA A 150 -24.99 -6.22 -10.97
C ALA A 150 -23.62 -5.86 -10.38
N VAL A 151 -22.56 -6.46 -10.92
CA VAL A 151 -21.17 -6.03 -10.77
C VAL A 151 -20.86 -5.06 -11.90
N MET A 152 -20.14 -3.97 -11.59
CA MET A 152 -19.95 -2.90 -12.55
C MET A 152 -18.91 -3.34 -13.59
N PRO A 153 -19.20 -3.22 -14.90
CA PRO A 153 -18.34 -3.74 -15.96
C PRO A 153 -17.00 -2.99 -16.07
N ASP A 154 -17.01 -1.70 -15.73
CA ASP A 154 -15.85 -0.83 -15.89
C ASP A 154 -15.81 0.27 -14.81
N ARG A 155 -14.67 0.97 -14.74
CA ARG A 155 -14.47 2.12 -13.85
C ARG A 155 -15.54 3.20 -14.03
N ALA A 156 -15.92 3.52 -15.26
CA ALA A 156 -16.89 4.57 -15.53
C ALA A 156 -18.30 4.21 -15.03
N ALA A 157 -18.69 2.94 -15.13
CA ALA A 157 -19.92 2.40 -14.58
C ALA A 157 -19.92 2.45 -13.04
N LEU A 158 -18.80 2.08 -12.40
CA LEU A 158 -18.62 2.21 -10.96
C LEU A 158 -18.77 3.67 -10.51
N VAL A 159 -18.05 4.59 -11.16
CA VAL A 159 -18.10 6.04 -10.86
C VAL A 159 -19.52 6.58 -11.02
N ARG A 160 -20.23 6.24 -12.11
CA ARG A 160 -21.64 6.65 -12.30
C ARG A 160 -22.56 6.10 -11.21
N ALA A 161 -22.36 4.85 -10.79
CA ALA A 161 -23.15 4.23 -9.74
C ALA A 161 -22.92 4.88 -8.36
N LEU A 162 -21.66 5.17 -8.03
CA LEU A 162 -21.28 5.88 -6.81
C LEU A 162 -21.80 7.32 -6.81
N ASP A 163 -21.65 8.06 -7.92
CA ASP A 163 -22.17 9.42 -8.03
C ASP A 163 -23.68 9.48 -7.79
N ARG A 164 -24.45 8.58 -8.45
CA ARG A 164 -25.89 8.47 -8.25
C ARG A 164 -26.22 8.16 -6.78
N ARG A 165 -25.47 7.27 -6.15
CA ARG A 165 -25.66 6.89 -4.74
C ARG A 165 -25.38 8.06 -3.81
N PHE A 166 -24.28 8.78 -4.00
CA PHE A 166 -23.89 9.91 -3.18
C PHE A 166 -24.86 11.08 -3.33
N ARG A 167 -25.30 11.39 -4.56
CA ARG A 167 -26.39 12.35 -4.79
C ARG A 167 -27.69 11.93 -4.12
N TYR A 168 -28.02 10.63 -4.12
CA TYR A 168 -29.18 10.14 -3.39
C TYR A 168 -29.02 10.32 -1.88
N ALA A 169 -27.86 9.96 -1.32
CA ALA A 169 -27.55 10.17 0.10
C ALA A 169 -27.68 11.65 0.50
N ALA A 170 -27.39 12.56 -0.43
CA ALA A 170 -27.50 13.99 -0.25
C ALA A 170 -28.95 14.51 -0.17
N ILE A 171 -30.01 13.75 -0.45
CA ILE A 171 -31.39 14.29 -0.43
C ILE A 171 -31.97 14.35 1.00
N PRO A 172 -32.52 15.49 1.47
CA PRO A 172 -32.44 16.83 0.87
C PRO A 172 -31.05 17.44 1.01
N GLU A 173 -30.62 18.20 0.00
CA GLU A 173 -29.26 18.70 -0.13
C GLU A 173 -28.86 19.60 1.04
N PRO A 174 -27.70 19.37 1.69
CA PRO A 174 -27.20 20.28 2.72
C PRO A 174 -26.84 21.63 2.09
N GLY A 175 -27.53 22.69 2.52
CA GLY A 175 -27.22 24.05 2.05
C GLY A 175 -25.88 24.55 2.58
N ALA A 176 -25.13 25.24 1.72
CA ALA A 176 -23.86 25.87 2.06
C ALA A 176 -24.03 26.88 3.24
N PRO A 177 -23.06 26.96 4.16
CA PRO A 177 -23.05 27.90 5.29
C PRO A 177 -23.25 29.34 4.82
N VAL A 178 -23.98 30.15 5.60
CA VAL A 178 -24.37 31.51 5.18
C VAL A 178 -23.17 32.45 5.10
N GLU A 179 -22.21 32.27 5.99
CA GLU A 179 -20.96 33.04 6.07
C GLU A 179 -20.03 32.83 4.86
N LEU A 180 -20.21 31.74 4.11
CA LEU A 180 -19.44 31.46 2.91
C LEU A 180 -20.13 31.99 1.64
N ARG A 181 -21.42 32.30 1.70
CA ARG A 181 -22.21 32.71 0.52
C ARG A 181 -21.81 34.10 0.05
N GLY A 182 -21.73 34.27 -1.27
CA GLY A 182 -21.39 35.54 -1.91
C GLY A 182 -19.89 35.87 -1.97
N ARG A 183 -19.04 35.00 -1.41
CA ARG A 183 -17.59 35.06 -1.60
C ARG A 183 -17.21 34.64 -3.02
N ALA A 184 -16.06 35.12 -3.49
CA ALA A 184 -15.50 34.70 -4.77
C ALA A 184 -15.07 33.23 -4.72
N PRO A 185 -15.23 32.45 -5.80
CA PRO A 185 -14.82 31.05 -5.86
C PRO A 185 -13.29 30.94 -6.03
N ASP A 186 -12.56 31.22 -4.95
CA ASP A 186 -11.10 31.25 -4.89
C ASP A 186 -10.52 30.26 -3.85
N TRP A 187 -9.19 30.25 -3.70
CA TRP A 187 -8.51 29.39 -2.74
C TRP A 187 -8.82 29.73 -1.29
N ASP A 188 -9.11 30.99 -0.96
CA ASP A 188 -9.48 31.38 0.40
C ASP A 188 -10.85 30.80 0.77
N LEU A 189 -11.81 30.83 -0.17
CA LEU A 189 -13.09 30.18 0.01
C LEU A 189 -12.95 28.66 0.17
N ALA A 190 -12.11 28.03 -0.65
CA ALA A 190 -11.87 26.59 -0.58
C ALA A 190 -11.20 26.17 0.74
N ALA A 191 -10.25 26.97 1.25
CA ALA A 191 -9.56 26.74 2.51
C ALA A 191 -10.53 26.77 3.72
N ASP A 192 -11.55 27.62 3.65
CA ASP A 192 -12.53 27.78 4.72
C ASP A 192 -13.61 26.68 4.75
N LEU A 193 -13.73 25.84 3.72
CA LEU A 193 -14.76 24.80 3.64
C LEU A 193 -14.68 23.80 4.81
N ARG A 194 -13.49 23.23 5.06
CA ARG A 194 -13.27 22.22 6.10
C ARG A 194 -13.46 22.77 7.52
N PRO A 195 -12.80 23.86 7.95
CA PRO A 195 -13.03 24.39 9.31
C PRO A 195 -14.50 24.74 9.53
N THR A 196 -15.17 25.35 8.54
CA THR A 196 -16.60 25.69 8.61
C THR A 196 -17.50 24.45 8.80
N LEU A 197 -17.13 23.31 8.21
CA LEU A 197 -17.82 22.03 8.43
C LEU A 197 -17.57 21.49 9.84
N LEU A 198 -16.30 21.45 10.27
CA LEU A 198 -15.89 20.86 11.55
C LEU A 198 -16.46 21.61 12.75
N GLU A 199 -16.65 22.92 12.64
CA GLU A 199 -17.36 23.73 13.66
C GLU A 199 -18.82 23.30 13.87
N ARG A 200 -19.44 22.69 12.85
CA ARG A 200 -20.86 22.29 12.89
C ARG A 200 -21.07 20.84 13.26
N ALA A 201 -20.18 19.97 12.81
CA ALA A 201 -20.25 18.55 13.09
C ALA A 201 -18.84 17.95 13.10
N PRO A 202 -18.38 17.38 14.23
CA PRO A 202 -17.12 16.64 14.26
C PRO A 202 -17.19 15.42 13.33
N VAL A 203 -16.02 15.04 12.81
CA VAL A 203 -15.83 13.82 12.05
C VAL A 203 -15.33 12.73 12.99
N GLY A 204 -16.07 11.63 13.10
CA GLY A 204 -15.71 10.50 13.94
C GLY A 204 -15.19 9.31 13.13
N THR A 205 -14.45 8.43 13.80
CA THR A 205 -13.82 7.22 13.22
C THR A 205 -14.64 5.95 13.45
N TRP A 206 -15.96 6.04 13.64
CA TRP A 206 -16.76 4.83 13.81
C TRP A 206 -16.79 4.00 12.52
N PRO A 207 -16.86 2.66 12.63
CA PRO A 207 -16.90 1.78 11.46
C PRO A 207 -18.06 2.18 10.54
N ALA A 208 -17.72 2.59 9.32
CA ALA A 208 -18.69 2.97 8.31
C ALA A 208 -18.16 2.57 6.94
N ASP A 209 -19.02 1.90 6.17
CA ASP A 209 -18.71 1.53 4.81
C ASP A 209 -18.67 2.79 3.92
N PRO A 210 -17.53 3.11 3.29
CA PRO A 210 -17.35 4.29 2.44
C PRO A 210 -18.18 4.22 1.14
N LEU A 211 -18.88 3.11 0.88
CA LEU A 211 -19.77 2.98 -0.26
C LEU A 211 -21.23 3.24 0.13
N PHE A 212 -21.58 3.24 1.41
CA PHE A 212 -22.96 3.36 1.88
C PHE A 212 -23.12 4.42 2.98
N PRO A 213 -22.93 5.71 2.64
CA PRO A 213 -23.16 6.79 3.59
C PRO A 213 -24.62 6.80 4.05
N ARG A 214 -24.85 7.28 5.27
CA ARG A 214 -26.22 7.61 5.70
C ARG A 214 -26.74 8.75 4.84
N ARG A 215 -28.05 9.00 4.92
CA ARG A 215 -28.59 10.25 4.37
C ARG A 215 -27.95 11.43 5.10
N LEU A 216 -27.41 12.41 4.37
CA LEU A 216 -26.66 13.52 4.98
C LEU A 216 -27.51 14.33 5.97
N HIS A 217 -28.82 14.50 5.70
CA HIS A 217 -29.73 15.14 6.64
C HIS A 217 -29.91 14.36 7.96
N LYS A 218 -29.73 13.03 7.96
CA LYS A 218 -29.74 12.19 9.16
C LYS A 218 -28.40 12.27 9.87
N ALA A 219 -27.29 12.19 9.14
CA ALA A 219 -25.94 12.32 9.69
C ALA A 219 -25.78 13.66 10.45
N ARG A 220 -26.27 14.76 9.86
CA ARG A 220 -26.29 16.06 10.54
C ARG A 220 -27.11 16.06 11.84
N LYS A 221 -28.26 15.36 11.86
CA LYS A 221 -29.10 15.26 13.06
C LYS A 221 -28.44 14.44 14.18
N THR A 222 -27.53 13.53 13.85
CA THR A 222 -26.77 12.78 14.86
C THR A 222 -25.64 13.60 15.48
N GLY A 223 -25.34 14.79 14.95
CA GLY A 223 -24.33 15.68 15.49
C GLY A 223 -22.89 15.27 15.16
N ALA A 224 -22.68 14.29 14.29
CA ALA A 224 -21.35 13.82 13.89
C ALA A 224 -21.40 13.14 12.51
N LEU A 225 -20.32 13.26 11.75
CA LEU A 225 -20.17 12.74 10.37
C LEU A 225 -19.10 11.64 10.29
N THR A 226 -19.27 10.70 9.37
CA THR A 226 -18.15 9.85 8.92
C THR A 226 -17.22 10.66 7.99
N PRO A 227 -15.98 10.20 7.74
CA PRO A 227 -15.10 10.82 6.75
C PRO A 227 -15.77 11.00 5.39
N LEU A 228 -16.54 10.01 4.94
CA LEU A 228 -17.23 10.10 3.65
C LEU A 228 -18.37 11.12 3.69
N GLU A 229 -19.19 11.11 4.74
CA GLU A 229 -20.30 12.05 4.86
C GLU A 229 -19.78 13.50 4.94
N ALA A 230 -18.61 13.69 5.55
CA ALA A 230 -17.89 14.95 5.55
C ALA A 230 -17.42 15.33 4.15
N ALA A 231 -16.76 14.42 3.41
CA ALA A 231 -16.37 14.63 2.01
C ALA A 231 -17.55 15.04 1.13
N LEU A 232 -18.67 14.30 1.21
CA LEU A 232 -19.86 14.58 0.42
C LEU A 232 -20.50 15.91 0.80
N THR A 233 -20.48 16.29 2.07
CA THR A 233 -20.98 17.60 2.50
C THR A 233 -20.10 18.73 1.98
N LEU A 234 -18.77 18.61 2.06
CA LEU A 234 -17.82 19.59 1.52
C LEU A 234 -17.94 19.72 -0.01
N TRP A 235 -18.05 18.59 -0.72
CA TRP A 235 -18.25 18.57 -2.18
C TRP A 235 -19.49 19.38 -2.58
N LEU A 236 -20.60 19.22 -1.86
CA LEU A 236 -21.84 19.95 -2.13
C LEU A 236 -21.72 21.44 -1.75
N TYR A 237 -21.05 21.77 -0.64
CA TYR A 237 -20.75 23.16 -0.28
C TYR A 237 -19.95 23.84 -1.38
N ALA A 238 -18.85 23.24 -1.82
CA ALA A 238 -18.01 23.75 -2.89
C ALA A 238 -18.81 23.99 -4.19
N THR A 239 -19.61 22.99 -4.60
CA THR A 239 -20.43 23.09 -5.81
C THR A 239 -21.48 24.21 -5.73
N GLN A 240 -22.16 24.36 -4.60
CA GLN A 240 -23.14 25.44 -4.38
C GLN A 240 -22.47 26.82 -4.39
N LEU A 241 -21.23 26.90 -3.92
CA LEU A 241 -20.38 28.08 -3.89
C LEU A 241 -19.62 28.35 -5.19
N LYS A 242 -19.92 27.60 -6.26
CA LYS A 242 -19.34 27.77 -7.61
C LYS A 242 -17.85 27.43 -7.71
N LEU A 243 -17.31 26.69 -6.75
CA LEU A 243 -16.02 26.00 -6.91
C LEU A 243 -16.24 24.75 -7.76
N GLU A 244 -15.32 24.47 -8.70
CA GLU A 244 -15.31 23.20 -9.40
C GLU A 244 -14.79 22.13 -8.43
N ALA A 245 -15.64 21.17 -8.06
CA ALA A 245 -15.28 20.16 -7.07
C ALA A 245 -15.86 18.78 -7.39
N SER A 246 -15.12 17.75 -7.02
CA SER A 246 -15.54 16.35 -7.14
C SER A 246 -15.13 15.54 -5.91
N TRP A 247 -15.94 14.53 -5.59
CA TRP A 247 -15.60 13.53 -4.58
C TRP A 247 -14.56 12.55 -5.16
N ALA A 248 -13.72 12.00 -4.28
CA ALA A 248 -12.87 10.86 -4.60
C ALA A 248 -12.82 9.88 -3.43
N LEU A 249 -12.73 8.59 -3.73
CA LEU A 249 -12.30 7.56 -2.80
C LEU A 249 -10.87 7.18 -3.16
N VAL A 250 -9.97 7.18 -2.18
CA VAL A 250 -8.53 6.98 -2.36
C VAL A 250 -8.11 5.71 -1.65
N ARG A 251 -7.26 4.93 -2.31
CA ARG A 251 -6.59 3.78 -1.73
C ARG A 251 -5.21 4.22 -1.23
N PRO A 252 -4.85 4.01 0.04
CA PRO A 252 -3.53 4.37 0.54
C PRO A 252 -2.41 3.73 -0.28
N ALA A 253 -1.40 4.53 -0.64
CA ALA A 253 -0.33 4.09 -1.53
C ALA A 253 0.51 2.95 -0.93
N SER A 254 0.62 2.88 0.40
CA SER A 254 1.23 1.77 1.14
C SER A 254 0.57 0.40 0.88
N ARG A 255 -0.67 0.37 0.40
CA ARG A 255 -1.40 -0.87 0.07
C ARG A 255 -1.20 -1.32 -1.39
N GLY A 256 -0.29 -0.68 -2.12
CA GLY A 256 -0.03 -0.96 -3.52
C GLY A 256 -1.16 -0.54 -4.47
N PRO A 257 -0.99 -0.81 -5.78
CA PRO A 257 -1.94 -0.40 -6.80
C PRO A 257 -3.32 -1.02 -6.59
N GLY A 258 -4.37 -0.27 -6.93
CA GLY A 258 -5.76 -0.73 -6.85
C GLY A 258 -6.37 -1.02 -8.23
N HIS A 259 -7.30 -1.97 -8.29
CA HIS A 259 -8.09 -2.19 -9.50
C HIS A 259 -9.18 -1.13 -9.61
N LEU A 260 -9.09 -0.18 -10.56
CA LEU A 260 -9.98 0.99 -10.63
C LEU A 260 -11.46 0.67 -10.95
N ALA A 261 -11.79 -0.55 -11.39
CA ALA A 261 -13.17 -1.02 -11.50
C ALA A 261 -13.71 -1.68 -10.20
N SER A 262 -12.90 -1.73 -9.15
CA SER A 262 -13.26 -2.28 -7.84
C SER A 262 -13.11 -1.20 -6.76
N PRO A 263 -14.10 -1.01 -5.89
CA PRO A 263 -13.97 -0.11 -4.75
C PRO A 263 -13.14 -0.69 -3.59
N ALA A 264 -12.63 -1.93 -3.71
CA ALA A 264 -11.91 -2.58 -2.62
C ALA A 264 -10.63 -1.82 -2.20
N GLY A 265 -10.57 -1.48 -0.91
CA GLY A 265 -9.47 -0.73 -0.31
C GLY A 265 -9.40 0.75 -0.68
N PHE A 266 -10.40 1.29 -1.39
CA PHE A 266 -10.61 2.73 -1.57
C PHE A 266 -11.49 3.28 -0.44
N ASP A 267 -10.89 3.38 0.74
CA ASP A 267 -11.57 3.69 2.00
C ASP A 267 -11.33 5.11 2.52
N HIS A 268 -10.45 5.89 1.87
CA HIS A 268 -10.15 7.27 2.27
C HIS A 268 -10.83 8.29 1.35
N PRO A 269 -11.90 8.96 1.81
CA PRO A 269 -12.60 9.93 0.98
C PRO A 269 -11.90 11.29 1.01
N LEU A 270 -11.66 11.87 -0.17
CA LEU A 270 -11.13 13.22 -0.35
C LEU A 270 -12.08 14.07 -1.20
N VAL A 271 -11.90 15.39 -1.17
CA VAL A 271 -12.55 16.32 -2.10
C VAL A 271 -11.49 16.97 -2.97
N ARG A 272 -11.61 16.80 -4.29
CA ARG A 272 -10.83 17.53 -5.28
C ARG A 272 -11.49 18.88 -5.52
N VAL A 273 -10.72 19.95 -5.51
CA VAL A 273 -11.16 21.31 -5.87
C VAL A 273 -10.24 21.85 -6.97
N THR A 274 -10.85 22.43 -8.01
CA THR A 274 -10.14 23.15 -9.07
C THR A 274 -10.47 24.64 -8.98
N VAL A 275 -9.44 25.49 -8.95
CA VAL A 275 -9.56 26.96 -9.07
C VAL A 275 -8.55 27.40 -10.11
N ASP A 276 -9.00 28.13 -11.15
CA ASP A 276 -8.15 28.62 -12.25
C ASP A 276 -7.26 27.56 -12.91
N GLY A 277 -7.75 26.31 -12.96
CA GLY A 277 -7.05 25.15 -13.54
C GLY A 277 -6.04 24.47 -12.60
N GLU A 278 -5.75 25.05 -11.44
CA GLU A 278 -4.95 24.42 -10.39
C GLU A 278 -5.82 23.49 -9.55
N VAL A 279 -5.31 22.29 -9.25
CA VAL A 279 -6.02 21.26 -8.49
C VAL A 279 -5.41 21.12 -7.10
N ARG A 280 -6.26 21.18 -6.07
CA ARG A 280 -5.88 20.86 -4.68
C ARG A 280 -6.87 19.89 -4.05
N TRP A 281 -6.42 19.22 -2.99
CA TRP A 281 -7.16 18.16 -2.33
C TRP A 281 -7.50 18.56 -0.90
N ILE A 282 -8.72 18.30 -0.47
CA ILE A 282 -9.14 18.52 0.92
C ILE A 282 -9.39 17.15 1.54
N ASP A 283 -8.63 16.83 2.59
CA ASP A 283 -8.97 15.75 3.52
C ASP A 283 -10.01 16.29 4.53
N PRO A 284 -11.27 15.82 4.46
CA PRO A 284 -12.34 16.30 5.31
C PRO A 284 -12.23 15.81 6.76
N ALA A 285 -11.51 14.72 7.01
CA ALA A 285 -11.39 14.07 8.31
C ALA A 285 -10.15 14.51 9.08
N CYS A 286 -9.13 15.02 8.39
CA CYS A 286 -7.91 15.48 9.04
C CYS A 286 -8.11 16.83 9.76
N THR A 287 -8.27 16.76 11.09
CA THR A 287 -8.48 17.93 11.95
C THR A 287 -7.21 18.75 12.22
N VAL A 288 -6.03 18.14 12.04
CA VAL A 288 -4.72 18.75 12.30
C VAL A 288 -4.00 19.21 11.03
N CYS A 289 -4.52 18.87 9.85
CA CYS A 289 -3.93 19.25 8.57
C CYS A 289 -4.09 20.75 8.32
N ALA A 290 -3.15 21.39 7.62
CA ALA A 290 -3.38 22.70 7.01
C ALA A 290 -4.44 22.62 5.88
N PRO A 291 -4.93 23.76 5.38
CA PRO A 291 -5.67 23.79 4.13
C PRO A 291 -4.86 23.09 3.03
N PHE A 292 -5.50 22.19 2.30
CA PHE A 292 -4.92 21.43 1.19
C PHE A 292 -3.80 20.44 1.53
N GLU A 293 -3.44 20.32 2.80
CA GLU A 293 -2.55 19.28 3.28
C GLU A 293 -3.34 17.97 3.47
N VAL A 294 -2.82 16.87 2.94
CA VAL A 294 -3.41 15.53 3.04
C VAL A 294 -2.42 14.57 3.69
N HIS A 295 -2.92 13.47 4.25
CA HIS A 295 -2.05 12.44 4.79
C HIS A 295 -1.07 11.96 3.71
N PRO A 296 0.25 11.82 3.99
CA PRO A 296 1.25 11.49 2.96
C PRO A 296 0.91 10.19 2.21
N ASP A 297 0.39 9.19 2.92
CA ASP A 297 -0.05 7.91 2.32
C ASP A 297 -1.22 8.04 1.32
N LEU A 298 -1.85 9.20 1.22
CA LEU A 298 -2.91 9.51 0.25
C LEU A 298 -2.42 10.37 -0.93
N GLU A 299 -1.15 10.78 -0.94
CA GLU A 299 -0.50 11.43 -2.09
C GLU A 299 0.02 10.38 -3.08
N ASP A 300 0.06 10.71 -4.37
CA ASP A 300 0.42 9.82 -5.49
C ASP A 300 -0.30 8.45 -5.43
N ALA A 301 -1.52 8.47 -4.88
CA ALA A 301 -2.29 7.31 -4.50
C ALA A 301 -3.44 7.08 -5.48
N ASP A 302 -3.72 5.82 -5.82
CA ASP A 302 -4.81 5.50 -6.74
C ASP A 302 -6.15 5.97 -6.18
N ALA A 303 -7.01 6.48 -7.06
CA ALA A 303 -8.27 7.09 -6.68
C ALA A 303 -9.40 6.81 -7.66
N ILE A 304 -10.62 6.66 -7.11
CA ILE A 304 -11.88 6.53 -7.82
C ILE A 304 -12.64 7.84 -7.67
N GLY A 305 -12.92 8.52 -8.79
CA GLY A 305 -13.73 9.73 -8.84
C GLY A 305 -14.11 10.09 -10.29
N PRO A 306 -14.99 11.09 -10.50
CA PRO A 306 -15.46 11.50 -11.83
C PRO A 306 -14.36 11.69 -12.88
N ASP A 307 -13.24 12.34 -12.53
CA ASP A 307 -12.28 12.86 -13.53
C ASP A 307 -10.82 12.50 -13.24
N LEU A 308 -10.55 11.46 -12.45
CA LEU A 308 -9.19 11.14 -11.98
C LEU A 308 -8.97 9.68 -11.63
N THR A 309 -7.74 9.20 -11.83
CA THR A 309 -7.31 7.85 -11.43
C THR A 309 -6.32 7.87 -10.26
N ARG A 310 -5.83 9.06 -9.89
CA ARG A 310 -4.78 9.24 -8.89
C ARG A 310 -4.86 10.61 -8.22
N THR A 311 -4.36 10.73 -6.99
CA THR A 311 -4.19 12.01 -6.28
C THR A 311 -2.97 12.80 -6.77
N GLY A 312 -2.73 13.98 -6.18
CA GLY A 312 -1.59 14.83 -6.55
C GLY A 312 -0.23 14.17 -6.23
N PRO A 313 0.89 14.65 -6.81
CA PRO A 313 2.21 14.10 -6.54
C PRO A 313 2.57 14.21 -5.05
N SER A 314 3.48 13.34 -4.58
CA SER A 314 3.97 13.39 -3.20
C SER A 314 4.67 14.70 -2.88
N THR A 315 4.36 15.27 -1.73
CA THR A 315 5.03 16.45 -1.18
C THR A 315 6.34 16.00 -0.52
N ALA A 316 7.44 16.68 -0.82
CA ALA A 316 8.72 16.38 -0.17
C ALA A 316 8.75 16.93 1.26
N GLY A 317 9.18 16.10 2.22
CA GLY A 317 9.39 16.48 3.62
C GLY A 317 10.86 16.71 3.97
N VAL A 318 11.07 17.39 5.10
CA VAL A 318 12.40 17.56 5.70
C VAL A 318 12.34 17.13 7.15
N LEU A 319 13.30 16.31 7.56
CA LEU A 319 13.51 15.92 8.95
C LEU A 319 14.99 16.03 9.30
N ARG A 320 15.34 16.94 10.21
CA ARG A 320 16.70 17.11 10.70
C ARG A 320 16.75 16.82 12.19
N VAL A 321 17.70 15.98 12.57
CA VAL A 321 17.96 15.61 13.96
C VAL A 321 19.42 15.94 14.26
N SER A 322 19.65 16.77 15.27
CA SER A 322 20.99 17.08 15.76
C SER A 322 21.11 16.60 17.20
N VAL A 323 22.15 15.81 17.47
CA VAL A 323 22.42 15.25 18.80
C VAL A 323 23.70 15.89 19.34
N ASP A 324 23.54 16.63 20.43
CA ASP A 324 24.63 17.13 21.26
C ASP A 324 24.71 16.29 22.56
N ASP A 325 25.66 16.60 23.46
CA ASP A 325 25.93 15.82 24.68
C ASP A 325 24.67 15.45 25.49
N ASP A 326 23.83 16.42 25.85
CA ASP A 326 22.61 16.21 26.64
C ASP A 326 21.31 16.62 25.92
N ARG A 327 21.39 17.08 24.66
CA ARG A 327 20.28 17.67 23.94
C ARG A 327 20.08 17.06 22.56
N VAL A 328 18.81 16.96 22.19
CA VAL A 328 18.37 16.61 20.84
C VAL A 328 17.58 17.78 20.30
N THR A 329 18.01 18.30 19.15
CA THR A 329 17.27 19.27 18.36
C THR A 329 16.62 18.53 17.20
N TRP A 330 15.33 18.76 17.00
CA TRP A 330 14.53 18.09 15.98
C TRP A 330 13.72 19.12 15.22
N HIS A 331 13.91 19.16 13.91
CA HIS A 331 13.20 20.03 12.99
C HIS A 331 12.46 19.17 11.96
N ALA A 332 11.16 19.38 11.83
CA ALA A 332 10.33 18.69 10.86
C ALA A 332 9.48 19.66 10.04
N GLU A 333 9.43 19.47 8.73
CA GLU A 333 8.66 20.27 7.79
C GLU A 333 7.87 19.36 6.82
N GLY A 334 6.64 19.75 6.49
CA GLY A 334 5.77 19.01 5.56
C GLY A 334 5.31 17.66 6.13
N PRO A 335 5.34 16.56 5.35
CA PRO A 335 4.91 15.23 5.77
C PRO A 335 5.35 14.76 7.17
N PRO A 336 6.64 14.83 7.59
CA PRO A 336 7.04 14.43 8.95
C PRO A 336 6.40 15.28 10.06
N ALA A 337 6.18 16.58 9.83
CA ALA A 337 5.49 17.44 10.80
C ALA A 337 4.01 17.06 10.92
N LEU A 338 3.34 16.79 9.80
CA LEU A 338 1.96 16.29 9.80
C LEU A 338 1.84 14.95 10.53
N LEU A 339 2.70 13.98 10.22
CA LEU A 339 2.69 12.67 10.87
C LEU A 339 2.90 12.78 12.39
N ALA A 340 3.75 13.71 12.84
CA ALA A 340 3.91 14.00 14.26
C ALA A 340 2.60 14.54 14.88
N ARG A 341 1.92 15.50 14.23
CA ARG A 341 0.62 16.00 14.69
C ARG A 341 -0.45 14.92 14.74
N LEU A 342 -0.56 14.10 13.69
CA LEU A 342 -1.52 13.00 13.61
C LEU A 342 -1.32 11.97 14.72
N ARG A 343 -0.06 11.65 15.05
CA ARG A 343 0.27 10.74 16.15
C ARG A 343 -0.13 11.31 17.52
N LEU A 344 -0.12 12.63 17.68
CA LEU A 344 -0.38 13.33 18.94
C LEU A 344 -1.83 13.81 19.07
N GLN A 345 -2.65 13.72 18.02
CA GLN A 345 -3.97 14.35 17.97
C GLN A 345 -4.94 13.82 19.04
N ASP A 346 -4.86 12.53 19.33
CA ASP A 346 -5.73 11.85 20.31
C ASP A 346 -5.30 12.08 21.76
N LEU A 347 -4.14 12.72 21.98
CA LEU A 347 -3.66 13.07 23.31
C LEU A 347 -4.23 14.42 23.77
N PRO A 348 -4.54 14.59 25.07
CA PRO A 348 -4.85 15.90 25.64
C PRO A 348 -3.73 16.90 25.36
N ALA A 349 -4.09 18.17 25.11
CA ALA A 349 -3.14 19.20 24.68
C ALA A 349 -1.94 19.35 25.65
N GLU A 350 -2.19 19.26 26.95
CA GLU A 350 -1.16 19.33 28.00
C GLU A 350 -0.16 18.17 27.97
N GLU A 351 -0.49 17.03 27.34
CA GLU A 351 0.39 15.86 27.28
C GLU A 351 1.22 15.79 25.99
N ARG A 352 0.80 16.50 24.94
CA ARG A 352 1.41 16.40 23.60
C ARG A 352 2.89 16.78 23.59
N GLY A 353 3.27 17.85 24.30
CA GLY A 353 4.67 18.30 24.37
C GLY A 353 5.60 17.26 25.02
N ARG A 354 5.12 16.59 26.07
CA ARG A 354 5.86 15.50 26.74
C ARG A 354 5.97 14.27 25.84
N ALA A 355 4.88 13.87 25.18
CA ALA A 355 4.89 12.74 24.25
C ALA A 355 5.79 13.00 23.03
N LEU A 356 5.80 14.23 22.52
CA LEU A 356 6.70 14.66 21.44
C LEU A 356 8.18 14.63 21.89
N ALA A 357 8.50 15.16 23.08
CA ALA A 357 9.84 15.06 23.64
C ALA A 357 10.30 13.60 23.77
N ALA A 358 9.42 12.70 24.22
CA ALA A 358 9.72 11.28 24.33
C ALA A 358 9.96 10.62 22.96
N MET A 359 9.19 11.01 21.94
CA MET A 359 9.38 10.56 20.56
C MET A 359 10.72 11.02 19.98
N VAL A 360 11.17 12.24 20.32
CA VAL A 360 12.38 12.84 19.76
C VAL A 360 13.66 12.38 20.48
N ALA A 361 13.65 12.36 21.81
CA ALA A 361 14.85 12.25 22.63
C ALA A 361 14.86 11.03 23.57
N GLY A 362 13.93 10.09 23.40
CA GLY A 362 13.83 8.85 24.17
C GLY A 362 12.88 8.95 25.37
N ALA A 363 12.62 7.80 26.01
CA ALA A 363 11.74 7.74 27.19
C ALA A 363 12.26 8.66 28.31
N ASP A 364 11.37 9.29 29.08
CA ASP A 364 11.73 10.24 30.16
C ASP A 364 12.47 11.52 29.68
N ALA A 365 12.51 11.79 28.37
CA ALA A 365 13.02 13.05 27.85
C ALA A 365 12.26 14.26 28.41
N THR A 366 13.00 15.34 28.68
CA THR A 366 12.41 16.59 29.19
C THR A 366 12.39 17.64 28.10
N LEU A 367 11.20 18.15 27.78
CA LEU A 367 11.04 19.23 26.80
C LEU A 367 11.74 20.52 27.27
N VAL A 368 12.53 21.14 26.40
CA VAL A 368 13.20 22.43 26.64
C VAL A 368 12.48 23.54 25.89
N SER A 369 12.19 23.34 24.60
CA SER A 369 11.40 24.27 23.78
C SER A 369 10.61 23.50 22.73
N LEU A 370 9.46 24.08 22.34
CA LEU A 370 8.56 23.54 21.34
C LEU A 370 7.91 24.69 20.58
N GLU A 371 8.03 24.66 19.25
CA GLU A 371 7.36 25.61 18.36
C GLU A 371 6.59 24.86 17.26
N GLY A 372 5.53 25.49 16.75
CA GLY A 372 4.81 25.03 15.56
C GLY A 372 3.83 23.86 15.73
N LEU A 373 3.89 23.07 16.82
CA LEU A 373 3.03 21.88 16.99
C LEU A 373 1.52 22.18 16.80
N GLU A 374 1.04 23.26 17.42
CA GLU A 374 -0.38 23.65 17.39
C GLU A 374 -0.78 24.45 16.12
N THR A 375 0.17 24.78 15.25
CA THR A 375 -0.09 25.52 14.00
C THR A 375 -0.06 24.57 12.81
N ALA A 376 -1.23 24.30 12.24
CA ALA A 376 -1.35 23.43 11.07
C ALA A 376 -0.48 23.92 9.90
N GLY A 377 0.24 23.00 9.23
CA GLY A 377 1.15 23.30 8.13
C GLY A 377 2.46 24.01 8.48
N ALA A 378 2.65 24.48 9.72
CA ALA A 378 3.93 25.04 10.14
C ALA A 378 4.99 23.94 10.31
N PRO A 379 6.29 24.26 10.16
CA PRO A 379 7.35 23.40 10.68
C PRO A 379 7.19 23.18 12.19
N ILE A 380 7.76 22.09 12.71
CA ILE A 380 7.82 21.80 14.14
C ILE A 380 9.28 21.78 14.55
N ASP A 381 9.62 22.63 15.52
CA ASP A 381 10.95 22.72 16.12
C ASP A 381 10.87 22.28 17.58
N VAL A 382 11.72 21.31 17.95
CA VAL A 382 11.78 20.74 19.29
C VAL A 382 13.21 20.75 19.78
N VAL A 383 13.41 21.22 20.99
CA VAL A 383 14.64 20.96 21.75
C VAL A 383 14.23 20.18 22.99
N ALA A 384 14.84 19.02 23.19
CA ALA A 384 14.59 18.17 24.35
C ALA A 384 15.91 17.72 24.97
N ARG A 385 15.93 17.61 26.30
CA ARG A 385 17.01 16.91 27.00
C ARG A 385 16.83 15.41 26.81
N ARG A 386 17.94 14.74 26.52
CA ARG A 386 17.99 13.31 26.27
C ARG A 386 17.44 12.52 27.46
N GLY A 387 16.55 11.59 27.15
CA GLY A 387 16.00 10.62 28.09
C GLY A 387 16.76 9.29 28.06
N ALA A 388 16.14 8.26 28.62
CA ALA A 388 16.61 6.88 28.51
C ALA A 388 16.35 6.31 27.10
N GLY A 389 17.29 5.49 26.62
CA GLY A 389 17.15 4.74 25.37
C GLY A 389 17.89 5.35 24.16
N PRO A 390 17.78 4.69 23.00
CA PRO A 390 18.36 5.19 21.76
C PRO A 390 17.57 6.40 21.24
N ILE A 391 18.28 7.34 20.63
CA ILE A 391 17.66 8.43 19.87
C ILE A 391 17.26 7.84 18.51
N PRO A 392 16.04 8.08 18.02
CA PRO A 392 15.65 7.61 16.70
C PRO A 392 16.56 8.21 15.62
N ASP A 393 17.21 7.35 14.84
CA ASP A 393 17.97 7.76 13.68
C ASP A 393 17.01 7.90 12.48
N PRO A 394 16.80 9.12 11.96
CA PRO A 394 15.88 9.36 10.84
C PRO A 394 16.36 8.71 9.53
N THR A 395 17.62 8.33 9.43
CA THR A 395 18.20 7.67 8.24
C THR A 395 18.07 6.14 8.27
N THR A 396 17.57 5.57 9.38
CA THR A 396 17.32 4.12 9.48
C THR A 396 16.22 3.68 8.52
N LEU A 397 16.49 2.63 7.74
CA LEU A 397 15.51 2.04 6.83
C LEU A 397 14.49 1.17 7.58
N PRO A 398 13.25 1.07 7.11
CA PRO A 398 12.24 0.20 7.70
C PRO A 398 12.62 -1.27 7.51
N THR A 399 12.14 -2.12 8.42
CA THR A 399 12.27 -3.58 8.26
C THR A 399 11.53 -4.02 6.99
N PRO A 400 12.16 -4.81 6.11
CA PRO A 400 11.49 -5.34 4.92
C PRO A 400 10.28 -6.21 5.26
N GLY A 401 9.27 -6.17 4.39
CA GLY A 401 8.11 -7.06 4.40
C GLY A 401 8.44 -8.47 3.90
N VAL A 402 7.40 -9.28 3.71
CA VAL A 402 7.53 -10.69 3.28
C VAL A 402 8.13 -10.82 1.88
N ASP A 403 7.83 -9.87 1.00
CA ASP A 403 8.38 -9.77 -0.35
C ASP A 403 9.78 -9.13 -0.40
N GLY A 404 10.35 -8.79 0.76
CA GLY A 404 11.63 -8.10 0.89
C GLY A 404 11.59 -6.61 0.52
N SER A 405 10.43 -6.04 0.19
CA SER A 405 10.29 -4.60 -0.04
C SER A 405 10.04 -3.84 1.26
N ALA A 406 10.25 -2.53 1.28
CA ALA A 406 9.94 -1.71 2.44
C ALA A 406 9.31 -0.37 2.04
N TRP A 407 8.34 0.08 2.84
CA TRP A 407 7.63 1.33 2.59
C TRP A 407 8.13 2.44 3.53
N LEU A 408 8.56 3.55 2.92
CA LEU A 408 8.90 4.78 3.62
C LEU A 408 7.65 5.68 3.71
N PRO A 409 7.37 6.31 4.86
CA PRO A 409 6.14 7.06 5.05
C PRO A 409 6.03 8.33 4.19
N TRP A 410 7.15 8.85 3.69
CA TRP A 410 7.22 10.07 2.87
C TRP A 410 8.56 10.16 2.10
N VAL A 411 8.56 10.98 1.03
CA VAL A 411 9.74 11.33 0.20
C VAL A 411 10.36 12.65 0.64
N GLY A 412 11.66 12.84 0.44
CA GLY A 412 12.38 14.06 0.85
C GLY A 412 13.66 13.75 1.62
N VAL A 413 14.07 14.66 2.50
CA VAL A 413 15.39 14.65 3.14
C VAL A 413 15.30 14.30 4.62
N ARG A 414 16.16 13.37 5.06
CA ARG A 414 16.33 12.94 6.46
C ARG A 414 17.79 13.09 6.85
N GLU A 415 18.07 13.89 7.85
CA GLU A 415 19.43 14.20 8.28
C GLU A 415 19.61 13.90 9.77
N LEU A 416 20.73 13.27 10.10
CA LEU A 416 21.22 13.08 11.46
C LEU A 416 22.59 13.74 11.58
N HIS A 417 22.75 14.68 12.50
CA HIS A 417 24.03 15.30 12.87
C HIS A 417 24.48 14.82 14.24
N GLY A 418 25.78 14.59 14.41
CA GLY A 418 26.37 14.18 15.69
C GLY A 418 26.38 12.66 15.94
N ALA A 419 26.28 11.82 14.90
CA ALA A 419 26.55 10.40 15.06
C ALA A 419 28.05 10.17 15.37
N ALA A 420 28.37 9.14 16.15
CA ALA A 420 29.77 8.77 16.37
C ALA A 420 30.46 8.54 15.02
N GLY A 421 31.62 9.20 14.82
CA GLY A 421 32.38 9.14 13.57
C GLY A 421 32.56 7.70 13.09
N GLY A 422 32.31 7.48 11.80
CA GLY A 422 32.31 6.18 11.18
C GLY A 422 32.76 6.24 9.72
N PRO A 423 32.75 5.10 9.01
CA PRO A 423 33.03 5.10 7.58
C PRO A 423 32.04 6.01 6.83
N HIS A 424 32.59 6.80 5.91
CA HIS A 424 31.89 7.82 5.12
C HIS A 424 31.77 7.39 3.64
N GLY A 425 30.88 8.04 2.90
CA GLY A 425 30.69 7.83 1.46
C GLY A 425 29.24 7.99 1.03
N THR A 426 28.95 7.59 -0.21
CA THR A 426 27.61 7.70 -0.81
C THR A 426 27.15 6.35 -1.34
N ARG A 427 25.88 6.04 -1.13
CA ARG A 427 25.15 4.94 -1.75
C ARG A 427 23.94 5.48 -2.45
N GLU A 428 23.71 5.00 -3.66
CA GLU A 428 22.64 5.51 -4.50
C GLU A 428 21.90 4.37 -5.17
N THR A 429 20.58 4.53 -5.20
CA THR A 429 19.64 3.76 -5.99
C THR A 429 18.76 4.75 -6.75
N GLU A 430 17.92 4.25 -7.66
CA GLU A 430 16.90 5.10 -8.30
C GLU A 430 15.92 5.71 -7.27
N ALA A 431 15.64 5.00 -6.19
CA ALA A 431 14.64 5.38 -5.20
C ALA A 431 15.19 6.27 -4.07
N ALA A 432 16.48 6.17 -3.74
CA ALA A 432 17.07 6.94 -2.65
C ALA A 432 18.60 7.08 -2.74
N THR A 433 19.13 8.08 -2.04
CA THR A 433 20.58 8.28 -1.84
C THR A 433 20.87 8.40 -0.35
N LEU A 434 21.81 7.60 0.16
CA LEU A 434 22.31 7.65 1.53
C LEU A 434 23.77 8.13 1.52
N GLU A 435 24.01 9.26 2.16
CA GLU A 435 25.32 9.90 2.32
C GLU A 435 25.73 9.84 3.79
N ARG A 436 27.01 9.57 4.03
CA ARG A 436 27.66 9.75 5.34
C ARG A 436 28.91 10.58 5.17
N GLU A 437 29.04 11.62 5.99
CA GLU A 437 30.17 12.54 6.00
C GLU A 437 31.15 12.18 7.13
N GLU A 438 32.39 12.67 7.02
CA GLU A 438 33.44 12.42 8.02
C GLU A 438 33.11 12.98 9.41
N ASP A 439 32.31 14.05 9.46
CA ASP A 439 31.89 14.71 10.69
C ASP A 439 30.79 13.95 11.46
N GLY A 440 30.38 12.77 10.96
CA GLY A 440 29.32 11.96 11.54
C GLY A 440 27.91 12.37 11.09
N THR A 441 27.79 13.28 10.12
CA THR A 441 26.50 13.59 9.48
C THR A 441 26.07 12.43 8.58
N ALA A 442 24.82 12.01 8.71
CA ALA A 442 24.18 11.05 7.79
C ALA A 442 22.96 11.70 7.14
N ARG A 443 22.83 11.58 5.82
CA ARG A 443 21.71 12.12 5.03
C ARG A 443 21.09 11.03 4.17
N LEU A 444 19.80 10.78 4.33
CA LEU A 444 19.00 9.94 3.43
C LEU A 444 18.04 10.84 2.63
N THR A 445 18.24 10.88 1.31
CA THR A 445 17.34 11.55 0.36
C THR A 445 16.47 10.51 -0.34
N VAL A 446 15.18 10.54 -0.07
CA VAL A 446 14.18 9.59 -0.59
C VAL A 446 13.44 10.22 -1.77
N ARG A 447 13.44 9.54 -2.92
CA ARG A 447 12.74 9.95 -4.15
C ARG A 447 11.49 9.12 -4.39
N GLN A 448 11.48 7.86 -3.94
CA GLN A 448 10.34 6.96 -4.01
C GLN A 448 10.11 6.30 -2.64
N ARG A 449 8.84 6.09 -2.27
CA ARG A 449 8.48 5.53 -0.97
C ARG A 449 8.66 4.02 -0.88
N LEU A 450 8.35 3.31 -1.96
CA LEU A 450 8.57 1.87 -2.04
C LEU A 450 10.04 1.61 -2.38
N LEU A 451 10.74 0.92 -1.51
CA LEU A 451 12.08 0.40 -1.76
C LEU A 451 11.99 -1.10 -2.07
N SER A 452 12.56 -1.53 -3.18
CA SER A 452 12.67 -2.96 -3.50
C SER A 452 13.72 -3.65 -2.62
N ALA A 453 13.69 -4.98 -2.59
CA ALA A 453 14.68 -5.79 -1.86
C ALA A 453 16.13 -5.46 -2.30
N ASP A 454 16.35 -5.30 -3.61
CA ASP A 454 17.68 -4.96 -4.16
C ASP A 454 18.12 -3.56 -3.74
N GLN A 455 17.21 -2.59 -3.76
CA GLN A 455 17.50 -1.22 -3.34
C GLN A 455 17.84 -1.17 -1.84
N LEU A 456 17.10 -1.92 -1.00
CA LEU A 456 17.39 -2.04 0.43
C LEU A 456 18.75 -2.69 0.66
N ALA A 457 19.08 -3.77 -0.05
CA ALA A 457 20.38 -4.44 0.06
C ALA A 457 21.55 -3.49 -0.27
N VAL A 458 21.41 -2.62 -1.27
CA VAL A 458 22.42 -1.59 -1.58
C VAL A 458 22.55 -0.58 -0.45
N LEU A 459 21.43 -0.05 0.06
CA LEU A 459 21.42 1.00 1.07
C LEU A 459 21.87 0.49 2.45
N ASP A 460 21.53 -0.75 2.82
CA ASP A 460 21.85 -1.40 4.11
C ASP A 460 23.18 -2.16 4.11
N ALA A 461 23.92 -2.20 3.00
CA ALA A 461 25.22 -2.88 2.94
C ALA A 461 26.15 -2.43 4.11
N PRO A 462 27.11 -3.24 4.56
CA PRO A 462 28.14 -2.74 5.46
C PRO A 462 29.00 -1.68 4.75
N TRP A 463 29.30 -0.56 5.42
CA TRP A 463 30.18 0.46 4.86
C TRP A 463 31.59 -0.10 4.76
N ALA A 464 32.17 -0.10 3.56
CA ALA A 464 33.56 -0.52 3.39
C ALA A 464 34.47 0.51 4.08
N PRO A 465 35.53 0.07 4.79
CA PRO A 465 36.56 1.00 5.22
C PRO A 465 37.17 1.66 3.97
N PRO A 466 37.62 2.93 4.06
CA PRO A 466 38.35 3.55 2.96
C PRO A 466 39.51 2.62 2.55
N PRO A 467 39.81 2.50 1.24
CA PRO A 467 40.94 1.70 0.80
C PRO A 467 42.18 2.21 1.53
N GLU A 468 42.90 1.33 2.22
CA GLU A 468 44.18 1.68 2.83
C GLU A 468 45.04 2.30 1.72
N GLU A 469 45.40 3.58 1.87
CA GLU A 469 46.39 4.19 0.99
C GLU A 469 47.57 3.23 0.93
N PRO A 470 48.04 2.85 -0.28
CA PRO A 470 49.19 1.97 -0.38
C PRO A 470 50.32 2.64 0.39
N VAL A 471 50.65 2.07 1.55
CA VAL A 471 51.74 2.55 2.40
C VAL A 471 52.95 2.59 1.50
N SER A 472 53.34 3.80 1.10
CA SER A 472 54.53 4.01 0.28
C SER A 472 55.67 3.50 1.12
N ARG A 473 56.13 2.27 0.83
CA ARG A 473 57.25 1.68 1.54
C ARG A 473 58.42 2.65 1.36
N PRO A 474 59.00 3.18 2.44
CA PRO A 474 60.20 3.99 2.34
C PRO A 474 61.33 3.03 1.92
N GLY A 475 61.59 2.92 0.62
CA GLY A 475 62.55 1.95 0.09
C GLY A 475 62.73 1.97 -1.43
N ASP A 476 61.72 2.33 -2.21
CA ASP A 476 61.86 2.41 -3.67
C ASP A 476 62.39 3.79 -4.11
N ALA A 477 63.63 4.08 -3.72
CA ALA A 477 64.44 5.06 -4.43
C ALA A 477 64.92 4.40 -5.74
N PRO A 478 64.62 4.95 -6.93
CA PRO A 478 65.19 4.44 -8.16
C PRO A 478 66.68 4.78 -8.18
N ASP A 479 67.53 3.75 -8.31
CA ASP A 479 68.91 3.92 -8.73
C ASP A 479 68.90 4.72 -10.05
N GLN A 480 69.36 5.97 -9.98
CA GLN A 480 69.65 6.78 -11.16
C GLN A 480 71.04 6.40 -11.72
N PRO A 481 71.19 6.45 -13.06
CA PRO A 481 72.28 5.77 -13.79
C PRO A 481 73.69 6.31 -13.56
#